data_AF-A0A0S6XC39-F1
#
_entry.id   AF-A0A0S6XC39-F1
#
_cell.length_a   1.000
_cell.length_b   1.000
_cell.length_c   1.000
_cell.angle_alpha   90.00
_cell.angle_beta   90.00
_cell.angle_gamma   90.00
#
_symmetry.space_group_name_H-M   'P 1'
#
loop_
_entity.id
_entity.type
_entity.pdbx_description
1 polymer ?
#
loop_
_entity_poly.entity_id
_entity_poly.type
_entity_poly.pdbx_seq_one_letter_code
_entity_poly.pdbx_strand_id
1 'polypeptide(L)'
;MRAALHVLSTAKQSCSIAFSFRAWIAREGQVPERQRLSGTRPVTTAMKRKEPPAAKQSPAKKKRPDLPEYHVTPMLQDDHGEDIWPAPKDQMKQARDIIIASAKADENVVICPDKDADGLTSGVILHRTLQLLGLSPERIKVHLLEKGNAIHSEAESEKLAKHDPRYIFVLDQGSRRCPPLVDSPETTTLVVDHHFATPDDFPERSAFVTACNSPPVATTSLLTYILCSELHPLVEEQCNWLAIVGTHGDLGTTLKWSHPFPDMSAPLKLYTKKALNDVVSAVNAPRRTATYDVLSAWTALLTADHPKDVLKHPRLHQAREEVATEVERCTHTAPKFSPDGKIAVFRINSKCQVHPVIATRWAGHLNSKALEIVMVANEGYLEGKVNFSCRIARCARARENEVNIIKSLKAYASLPAIGDEDSKDEDSVEGKSDSAPEEQKKPLLERLGEDFARGHVQASGGIVSMDEFEELLKLMRIGEKSDAQKKREAERADQAKSPAKKKAIDTSQKNTLMGYFGTKDKGKVTAS
;
A
#
# COMPACT_ATOMS: atom_id res chain seq x y z
N MET A 1 60.72 -28.98 7.44
CA MET A 1 60.43 -30.37 7.88
C MET A 1 59.07 -30.78 7.33
N ARG A 2 58.93 -32.06 6.99
CA ARG A 2 57.99 -32.66 6.02
C ARG A 2 56.50 -32.59 6.35
N ALA A 3 55.69 -32.58 5.27
CA ALA A 3 54.42 -33.31 4.99
C ALA A 3 53.24 -33.17 5.96
N ALA A 4 52.03 -32.74 5.56
CA ALA A 4 51.07 -33.30 4.60
C ALA A 4 50.24 -34.52 5.09
N LEU A 5 48.91 -34.32 5.06
CA LEU A 5 47.82 -35.25 4.73
C LEU A 5 47.24 -36.26 5.75
N HIS A 6 45.90 -36.40 5.62
CA HIS A 6 45.00 -37.53 5.95
C HIS A 6 44.55 -37.72 7.41
N VAL A 7 43.36 -38.26 7.75
CA VAL A 7 42.01 -38.43 7.16
C VAL A 7 41.14 -39.12 8.24
N LEU A 8 39.84 -38.76 8.32
CA LEU A 8 38.64 -39.51 8.79
C LEU A 8 38.54 -40.27 10.15
N SER A 9 37.32 -40.14 10.73
CA SER A 9 36.51 -41.16 11.45
C SER A 9 36.87 -41.43 12.94
N THR A 10 36.00 -41.58 13.95
CA THR A 10 34.56 -41.93 14.05
C THR A 10 34.08 -41.84 15.53
N ALA A 11 32.76 -41.65 15.72
CA ALA A 11 31.90 -42.20 16.81
C ALA A 11 32.10 -41.71 18.26
N LYS A 12 31.12 -41.61 19.18
CA LYS A 12 29.66 -41.83 19.36
C LYS A 12 29.39 -41.23 20.77
N GLN A 13 28.28 -40.59 21.14
CA GLN A 13 26.97 -41.14 21.56
C GLN A 13 26.18 -39.92 22.13
N SER A 14 25.02 -39.55 21.58
CA SER A 14 23.68 -39.98 22.01
C SER A 14 23.09 -39.22 23.20
N CYS A 15 22.10 -38.35 22.94
CA CYS A 15 20.79 -38.48 23.58
C CYS A 15 19.70 -37.94 22.65
N SER A 16 18.68 -38.77 22.47
CA SER A 16 17.53 -38.62 21.59
C SER A 16 16.31 -38.44 22.47
N ILE A 17 15.46 -37.44 22.21
CA ILE A 17 14.01 -37.61 22.29
C ILE A 17 13.37 -36.88 21.10
N ALA A 18 12.58 -37.64 20.35
CA ALA A 18 11.86 -37.28 19.13
C ALA A 18 10.51 -36.60 19.43
N PHE A 19 9.94 -35.92 18.43
CA PHE A 19 8.62 -36.18 17.80
C PHE A 19 8.41 -35.10 16.71
N SER A 20 8.64 -35.42 15.43
CA SER A 20 7.63 -35.82 14.44
C SER A 20 6.84 -34.66 13.81
N PHE A 21 7.24 -34.26 12.60
CA PHE A 21 6.32 -33.70 11.60
C PHE A 21 6.67 -34.28 10.22
N ARG A 22 5.73 -35.04 9.65
CA ARG A 22 5.89 -35.69 8.35
C ARG A 22 5.67 -34.70 7.22
N ALA A 23 6.65 -34.68 6.32
CA ALA A 23 6.62 -34.16 4.97
C ALA A 23 5.86 -35.10 4.00
N TRP A 24 5.31 -34.54 2.92
CA TRP A 24 5.19 -35.19 1.60
C TRP A 24 4.83 -34.13 0.53
N ILE A 25 5.77 -33.61 -0.27
CA ILE A 25 6.46 -34.13 -1.49
C ILE A 25 5.66 -33.88 -2.78
N ALA A 26 6.31 -33.11 -3.67
CA ALA A 26 6.11 -33.12 -5.11
C ALA A 26 7.13 -34.06 -5.76
N ARG A 27 6.77 -34.76 -6.85
CA ARG A 27 7.62 -34.90 -8.06
C ARG A 27 6.94 -35.67 -9.20
N GLU A 28 7.40 -35.30 -10.39
CA GLU A 28 7.01 -35.65 -11.77
C GLU A 28 7.26 -37.10 -12.20
N GLY A 29 6.75 -37.48 -13.39
CA GLY A 29 7.38 -38.51 -14.24
C GLY A 29 6.42 -39.33 -15.13
N GLN A 30 6.77 -39.49 -16.40
CA GLN A 30 6.02 -40.06 -17.53
C GLN A 30 5.72 -41.60 -17.50
N VAL A 31 4.72 -41.97 -18.33
CA VAL A 31 4.23 -43.28 -18.83
C VAL A 31 5.31 -43.95 -19.77
N PRO A 32 5.27 -45.22 -20.27
CA PRO A 32 4.10 -46.10 -20.47
C PRO A 32 4.22 -47.66 -20.45
N GLU A 33 3.04 -48.28 -20.61
CA GLU A 33 2.71 -49.52 -21.36
C GLU A 33 2.99 -50.92 -20.77
N ARG A 34 1.90 -51.70 -20.57
CA ARG A 34 1.80 -53.12 -21.00
C ARG A 34 0.35 -53.60 -21.11
N GLN A 35 0.13 -54.36 -22.18
CA GLN A 35 -1.11 -54.95 -22.69
C GLN A 35 -1.48 -56.31 -22.06
N ARG A 36 -2.77 -56.69 -22.23
CA ARG A 36 -3.37 -58.05 -22.37
C ARG A 36 -3.49 -58.88 -21.06
N LEU A 37 -4.52 -59.69 -20.76
CA LEU A 37 -5.61 -60.33 -21.52
C LEU A 37 -6.65 -60.94 -20.54
N SER A 38 -7.91 -61.02 -21.01
CA SER A 38 -8.96 -62.05 -20.78
C SER A 38 -9.38 -62.54 -19.38
N GLY A 39 -10.70 -62.49 -19.11
CA GLY A 39 -11.36 -63.33 -18.10
C GLY A 39 -12.84 -63.02 -17.90
N THR A 40 -13.70 -63.98 -18.20
CA THR A 40 -15.17 -64.01 -18.28
C THR A 40 -15.96 -63.70 -16.98
N ARG A 41 -17.19 -63.17 -17.16
CA ARG A 41 -18.25 -62.91 -16.14
C ARG A 41 -18.79 -64.19 -15.49
N PRO A 42 -19.46 -64.08 -14.33
CA PRO A 42 -20.93 -64.18 -14.40
C PRO A 42 -21.71 -63.14 -13.57
N VAL A 43 -22.99 -63.07 -13.89
CA VAL A 43 -24.04 -62.12 -13.49
C VAL A 43 -24.58 -62.42 -12.09
N THR A 44 -24.73 -61.40 -11.25
CA THR A 44 -25.68 -61.41 -10.12
C THR A 44 -26.43 -60.07 -9.99
N THR A 45 -27.74 -60.19 -10.20
CA THR A 45 -28.88 -59.50 -9.57
C THR A 45 -28.74 -58.06 -9.04
N ALA A 46 -29.62 -57.23 -9.61
CA ALA A 46 -29.85 -55.82 -9.28
C ALA A 46 -30.36 -55.60 -7.85
N MET A 47 -29.71 -54.68 -7.14
CA MET A 47 -30.31 -53.92 -6.04
C MET A 47 -30.37 -52.44 -6.44
N LYS A 48 -31.60 -51.88 -6.49
CA LYS A 48 -31.89 -50.47 -6.71
C LYS A 48 -31.22 -49.63 -5.60
N ARG A 49 -30.16 -48.89 -5.94
CA ARG A 49 -29.63 -47.79 -5.11
C ARG A 49 -30.54 -46.58 -5.23
N LYS A 50 -31.01 -46.08 -4.08
CA LYS A 50 -31.66 -44.77 -3.95
C LYS A 50 -30.70 -43.68 -4.42
N GLU A 51 -31.24 -42.71 -5.16
CA GLU A 51 -30.52 -41.52 -5.61
C GLU A 51 -29.97 -40.73 -4.41
N PRO A 52 -28.74 -40.21 -4.49
CA PRO A 52 -28.25 -39.23 -3.53
C PRO A 52 -29.05 -37.93 -3.64
N PRO A 53 -29.35 -37.25 -2.52
CA PRO A 53 -30.12 -36.01 -2.55
C PRO A 53 -29.38 -34.96 -3.38
N ALA A 54 -30.12 -34.32 -4.29
CA ALA A 54 -29.63 -33.28 -5.19
C ALA A 54 -28.77 -32.26 -4.43
N ALA A 55 -27.50 -32.16 -4.86
CA ALA A 55 -26.60 -31.13 -4.39
C ALA A 55 -27.25 -29.77 -4.66
N LYS A 56 -27.55 -29.02 -3.59
CA LYS A 56 -27.99 -27.62 -3.69
C LYS A 56 -26.93 -26.89 -4.52
N GLN A 57 -27.33 -26.42 -5.71
CA GLN A 57 -26.50 -25.59 -6.55
C GLN A 57 -26.02 -24.39 -5.72
N SER A 58 -24.71 -24.25 -5.61
CA SER A 58 -24.10 -23.07 -5.02
C SER A 58 -24.60 -21.85 -5.79
N PRO A 59 -25.04 -20.76 -5.13
CA PRO A 59 -25.45 -19.57 -5.87
C PRO A 59 -24.31 -19.11 -6.76
N ALA A 60 -24.62 -18.85 -8.03
CA ALA A 60 -23.65 -18.40 -9.02
C ALA A 60 -22.86 -17.22 -8.44
N LYS A 61 -21.52 -17.34 -8.40
CA LYS A 61 -20.65 -16.23 -8.02
C LYS A 61 -21.00 -15.06 -8.94
N LYS A 62 -21.53 -13.96 -8.37
CA LYS A 62 -21.78 -12.72 -9.12
C LYS A 62 -20.52 -12.38 -9.92
N LYS A 63 -20.66 -12.22 -11.23
CA LYS A 63 -19.56 -11.83 -12.12
C LYS A 63 -18.92 -10.56 -11.56
N ARG A 64 -17.59 -10.59 -11.47
CA ARG A 64 -16.80 -9.43 -11.07
C ARG A 64 -17.01 -8.35 -12.14
N PRO A 65 -17.15 -7.06 -11.78
CA PRO A 65 -17.09 -5.99 -12.76
C PRO A 65 -15.74 -6.05 -13.49
N ASP A 66 -15.75 -6.06 -14.82
CA ASP A 66 -14.54 -5.93 -15.63
C ASP A 66 -14.10 -4.45 -15.59
N LEU A 67 -12.92 -4.21 -15.02
CA LEU A 67 -12.28 -2.89 -15.05
C LEU A 67 -11.31 -2.87 -16.25
N PRO A 68 -11.21 -1.75 -16.99
CA PRO A 68 -10.19 -1.58 -18.01
C PRO A 68 -8.80 -1.86 -17.46
N GLU A 69 -7.93 -2.44 -18.28
CA GLU A 69 -6.57 -2.76 -17.88
C GLU A 69 -5.75 -1.47 -17.80
N TYR A 70 -4.91 -1.34 -16.76
CA TYR A 70 -4.26 -0.07 -16.47
C TYR A 70 -3.43 0.50 -17.64
N HIS A 71 -2.74 -0.36 -18.38
CA HIS A 71 -1.92 0.04 -19.53
C HIS A 71 -2.72 0.56 -20.74
N VAL A 72 -4.04 0.33 -20.80
CA VAL A 72 -4.89 0.85 -21.89
C VAL A 72 -5.41 2.26 -21.62
N THR A 73 -5.00 2.89 -20.51
CA THR A 73 -5.31 4.30 -20.24
C THR A 73 -4.74 5.14 -21.39
N PRO A 74 -5.55 5.98 -22.07
CA PRO A 74 -5.07 6.79 -23.18
C PRO A 74 -3.90 7.67 -22.76
N MET A 75 -2.84 7.68 -23.58
CA MET A 75 -1.71 8.57 -23.38
C MET A 75 -2.08 9.99 -23.80
N LEU A 76 -1.48 10.97 -23.12
CA LEU A 76 -1.54 12.36 -23.57
C LEU A 76 -0.48 12.60 -24.64
N GLN A 77 -0.79 13.51 -25.55
CA GLN A 77 0.12 13.94 -26.61
C GLN A 77 0.48 15.41 -26.42
N ASP A 78 1.69 15.78 -26.82
CA ASP A 78 2.12 17.18 -26.88
C ASP A 78 1.53 17.92 -28.10
N ASP A 79 1.86 19.20 -28.24
CA ASP A 79 1.40 20.05 -29.35
C ASP A 79 1.89 19.55 -30.73
N HIS A 80 2.84 18.61 -30.76
CA HIS A 80 3.37 17.99 -31.97
C HIS A 80 2.77 16.60 -32.26
N GLY A 81 1.84 16.12 -31.42
CA GLY A 81 1.22 14.81 -31.55
C GLY A 81 2.08 13.66 -31.04
N GLU A 82 3.15 13.95 -30.30
CA GLU A 82 4.03 12.94 -29.72
C GLU A 82 3.55 12.54 -28.32
N ASP A 83 3.60 11.24 -28.01
CA ASP A 83 3.17 10.74 -26.71
C ASP A 83 4.06 11.28 -25.57
N ILE A 84 3.42 11.79 -24.51
CA ILE A 84 4.09 12.30 -23.31
C ILE A 84 4.22 11.15 -22.31
N TRP A 85 5.18 10.24 -22.55
CA TRP A 85 5.42 9.08 -21.69
C TRP A 85 6.91 8.70 -21.60
N PRO A 86 7.43 8.28 -20.42
CA PRO A 86 6.75 8.17 -19.13
C PRO A 86 6.56 9.51 -18.40
N ALA A 87 7.20 10.57 -18.88
CA ALA A 87 7.10 11.95 -18.42
C ALA A 87 7.49 12.90 -19.57
N PRO A 88 7.27 14.23 -19.47
CA PRO A 88 7.66 15.18 -20.50
C PRO A 88 9.14 15.07 -20.91
N LYS A 89 9.43 15.13 -22.21
CA LYS A 89 10.77 14.92 -22.80
C LYS A 89 11.84 15.83 -22.18
N ASP A 90 11.51 17.10 -21.94
CA ASP A 90 12.45 18.07 -21.35
C ASP A 90 12.78 17.73 -19.88
N GLN A 91 11.80 17.29 -19.10
CA GLN A 91 12.03 16.84 -17.72
C GLN A 91 12.90 15.57 -17.70
N MET A 92 12.63 14.62 -18.59
CA MET A 92 13.43 13.39 -18.74
C MET A 92 14.88 13.71 -19.08
N LYS A 93 15.09 14.63 -20.03
CA LYS A 93 16.43 15.08 -20.42
C LYS A 93 17.14 15.79 -19.26
N GLN A 94 16.49 16.75 -18.61
CA GLN A 94 17.07 17.49 -17.49
C GLN A 94 17.46 16.56 -16.33
N ALA A 95 16.60 15.58 -15.99
CA ALA A 95 16.87 14.59 -14.97
C ALA A 95 18.13 13.76 -15.30
N ARG A 96 18.26 13.28 -16.54
CA ARG A 96 19.45 12.55 -17.01
C ARG A 96 20.72 13.40 -16.95
N ASP A 97 20.64 14.66 -17.38
CA ASP A 97 21.75 15.59 -17.34
C ASP A 97 22.24 15.81 -15.89
N ILE A 98 21.32 15.95 -14.92
CA ILE A 98 21.65 16.08 -13.50
C ILE A 98 22.29 14.79 -12.94
N ILE A 99 21.74 13.61 -13.28
CA ILE A 99 22.33 12.33 -12.85
C ILE A 99 23.77 12.19 -13.36
N ILE A 100 24.00 12.46 -14.64
CA ILE A 100 25.35 12.44 -15.24
C ILE A 100 26.28 13.46 -14.57
N ALA A 101 25.80 14.69 -14.35
CA ALA A 101 26.58 15.74 -13.71
C ALA A 101 26.99 15.35 -12.28
N SER A 102 26.07 14.75 -11.52
CA SER A 102 26.34 14.29 -10.15
C SER A 102 27.43 13.23 -10.09
N ALA A 103 27.44 12.28 -11.01
CA ALA A 103 28.47 11.25 -11.07
C ALA A 103 29.84 11.82 -11.48
N LYS A 104 29.86 12.80 -12.39
CA LYS A 104 31.09 13.46 -12.86
C LYS A 104 31.72 14.40 -11.83
N ALA A 105 30.91 15.02 -10.97
CA ALA A 105 31.39 15.97 -9.98
C ALA A 105 32.26 15.30 -8.90
N ASP A 106 32.04 14.01 -8.62
CA ASP A 106 32.69 13.25 -7.53
C ASP A 106 32.51 13.90 -6.14
N GLU A 107 31.36 14.54 -5.95
CA GLU A 107 30.94 15.18 -4.70
C GLU A 107 29.87 14.36 -3.98
N ASN A 108 29.49 14.77 -2.77
CA ASN A 108 28.50 14.04 -1.98
C ASN A 108 27.12 14.06 -2.64
N VAL A 109 26.58 12.87 -2.89
CA VAL A 109 25.23 12.64 -3.38
C VAL A 109 24.42 12.03 -2.24
N VAL A 110 23.23 12.57 -1.96
CA VAL A 110 22.28 11.98 -1.02
C VAL A 110 21.04 11.50 -1.76
N ILE A 111 20.70 10.23 -1.59
CA ILE A 111 19.47 9.62 -2.12
C ILE A 111 18.45 9.56 -0.98
N CYS A 112 17.25 10.11 -1.22
CA CYS A 112 16.14 10.20 -0.29
C CYS A 112 14.92 9.42 -0.84
N PRO A 113 14.95 8.07 -0.80
CA PRO A 113 13.84 7.27 -1.27
C PRO A 113 12.66 7.30 -0.29
N ASP A 114 11.42 7.19 -0.76
CA ASP A 114 10.32 6.83 0.15
C ASP A 114 10.54 5.42 0.72
N LYS A 115 9.92 5.19 1.86
CA LYS A 115 10.08 4.01 2.74
C LYS A 115 9.47 2.71 2.21
N ASP A 116 8.81 2.72 1.06
CA ASP A 116 8.07 1.57 0.55
C ASP A 116 8.76 0.89 -0.64
N ALA A 117 8.09 -0.06 -1.30
CA ALA A 117 8.76 -0.84 -2.33
C ALA A 117 9.14 0.01 -3.56
N ASP A 118 8.34 1.01 -3.94
CA ASP A 118 8.59 1.82 -5.12
C ASP A 118 9.73 2.83 -4.86
N GLY A 119 9.63 3.57 -3.76
CA GLY A 119 10.71 4.43 -3.26
C GLY A 119 12.03 3.70 -2.99
N LEU A 120 12.03 2.59 -2.24
CA LEU A 120 13.29 1.90 -1.94
C LEU A 120 13.95 1.30 -3.18
N THR A 121 13.17 0.74 -4.11
CA THR A 121 13.74 0.17 -5.34
C THR A 121 14.21 1.26 -6.30
N SER A 122 13.49 2.38 -6.44
CA SER A 122 14.00 3.54 -7.21
C SER A 122 15.34 4.04 -6.66
N GLY A 123 15.49 4.13 -5.33
CA GLY A 123 16.76 4.50 -4.69
C GLY A 123 17.91 3.54 -4.98
N VAL A 124 17.65 2.23 -4.99
CA VAL A 124 18.70 1.24 -5.32
C VAL A 124 19.04 1.27 -6.82
N ILE A 125 18.06 1.49 -7.70
CA ILE A 125 18.30 1.66 -9.15
C ILE A 125 19.24 2.85 -9.38
N LEU A 126 18.93 4.01 -8.77
CA LEU A 126 19.76 5.20 -8.91
C LEU A 126 21.15 4.99 -8.29
N HIS A 127 21.24 4.39 -7.10
CA HIS A 127 22.51 4.08 -6.45
C HIS A 127 23.43 3.25 -7.36
N ARG A 128 22.92 2.14 -7.91
CA ARG A 128 23.68 1.29 -8.84
C ARG A 128 24.09 2.04 -10.09
N THR A 129 23.20 2.87 -10.63
CA THR A 129 23.48 3.67 -11.82
C THR A 129 24.61 4.66 -11.58
N LEU A 130 24.61 5.37 -10.44
CA LEU A 130 25.68 6.30 -10.09
C LEU A 130 27.04 5.59 -9.97
N GLN A 131 27.08 4.39 -9.38
CA GLN A 131 28.29 3.57 -9.33
C GLN A 131 28.76 3.13 -10.72
N LEU A 132 27.82 2.71 -11.59
CA LEU A 132 28.12 2.36 -12.98
C LEU A 132 28.66 3.55 -13.79
N LEU A 133 28.23 4.78 -13.45
CA LEU A 133 28.74 6.02 -14.03
C LEU A 133 30.08 6.47 -13.42
N GLY A 134 30.63 5.73 -12.46
CA GLY A 134 31.95 5.95 -11.89
C GLY A 134 31.98 6.74 -10.58
N LEU A 135 30.82 7.07 -9.98
CA LEU A 135 30.78 7.72 -8.68
C LEU A 135 31.20 6.75 -7.57
N SER A 136 32.14 7.17 -6.71
CA SER A 136 32.65 6.33 -5.63
C SER A 136 31.54 6.01 -4.61
N PRO A 137 31.40 4.75 -4.13
CA PRO A 137 30.34 4.37 -3.19
C PRO A 137 30.33 5.22 -1.92
N GLU A 138 31.48 5.68 -1.46
CA GLU A 138 31.65 6.50 -0.26
C GLU A 138 31.01 7.89 -0.40
N ARG A 139 30.82 8.38 -1.64
CA ARG A 139 30.14 9.64 -1.95
C ARG A 139 28.63 9.52 -1.98
N ILE A 140 28.10 8.30 -2.08
CA ILE A 140 26.66 8.06 -2.14
C ILE A 140 26.16 7.80 -0.72
N LYS A 141 25.38 8.75 -0.19
CA LYS A 141 24.69 8.62 1.10
C LYS A 141 23.23 8.32 0.85
N VAL A 142 22.58 7.69 1.83
CA VAL A 142 21.13 7.50 1.86
C VAL A 142 20.56 8.21 3.08
N HIS A 143 19.46 8.91 2.88
CA HIS A 143 18.68 9.51 3.95
C HIS A 143 17.30 8.84 3.97
N LEU A 144 17.05 8.03 5.01
CA LEU A 144 15.80 7.33 5.22
C LEU A 144 14.99 8.05 6.31
N LEU A 145 13.75 8.39 5.99
CA LEU A 145 12.88 9.14 6.90
C LEU A 145 12.59 8.39 8.19
N GLU A 146 12.50 9.11 9.30
CA GLU A 146 12.04 8.57 10.58
C GLU A 146 10.53 8.34 10.61
N LYS A 147 10.10 7.58 11.62
CA LYS A 147 8.70 7.21 11.81
C LYS A 147 7.85 8.46 12.02
N GLY A 148 6.90 8.67 11.11
CA GLY A 148 5.93 9.77 11.20
C GLY A 148 6.43 11.09 10.63
N ASN A 149 7.68 11.17 10.18
CA ASN A 149 8.20 12.34 9.51
C ASN A 149 7.91 12.31 8.01
N ALA A 150 7.99 13.49 7.40
CA ALA A 150 8.02 13.69 5.97
C ALA A 150 9.35 14.34 5.56
N ILE A 151 9.78 14.15 4.31
CA ILE A 151 10.99 14.78 3.76
C ILE A 151 10.96 16.32 3.87
N HIS A 152 9.76 16.89 3.94
CA HIS A 152 9.52 18.34 4.08
C HIS A 152 9.57 18.83 5.53
N SER A 153 9.80 17.96 6.50
CA SER A 153 9.86 18.37 7.91
C SER A 153 11.22 18.99 8.23
N GLU A 154 11.23 20.00 9.10
CA GLU A 154 12.45 20.69 9.55
C GLU A 154 13.46 19.70 10.15
N ALA A 155 12.97 18.75 10.95
CA ALA A 155 13.81 17.72 11.56
C ALA A 155 14.53 16.83 10.53
N GLU A 156 13.90 16.54 9.38
CA GLU A 156 14.56 15.80 8.30
C GLU A 156 15.47 16.69 7.48
N SER A 157 15.10 17.95 7.23
CA SER A 157 15.97 18.94 6.58
C SER A 157 17.30 19.13 7.33
N GLU A 158 17.26 19.27 8.66
CA GLU A 158 18.46 19.38 9.50
C GLU A 158 19.37 18.16 9.41
N LYS A 159 18.79 16.96 9.31
CA LYS A 159 19.57 15.71 9.17
C LYS A 159 20.12 15.56 7.77
N LEU A 160 19.34 15.95 6.77
CA LEU A 160 19.74 15.95 5.37
C LEU A 160 20.94 16.88 5.16
N ALA A 161 20.92 18.07 5.76
CA ALA A 161 22.03 19.03 5.72
C ALA A 161 23.33 18.48 6.32
N LYS A 162 23.26 17.62 7.35
CA LYS A 162 24.45 17.00 7.98
C LYS A 162 25.21 16.06 7.05
N HIS A 163 24.62 15.63 5.94
CA HIS A 163 25.32 14.86 4.91
C HIS A 163 26.19 15.71 3.99
N ASP A 164 26.13 17.05 4.11
CA ASP A 164 26.84 18.01 3.25
C ASP A 164 26.62 17.71 1.74
N PRO A 165 25.36 17.69 1.26
CA PRO A 165 25.05 17.26 -0.09
C PRO A 165 25.38 18.33 -1.14
N ARG A 166 26.10 17.92 -2.19
CA ARG A 166 26.11 18.66 -3.46
C ARG A 166 24.88 18.33 -4.31
N TYR A 167 24.45 17.07 -4.30
CA TYR A 167 23.27 16.62 -5.01
C TYR A 167 22.32 15.88 -4.09
N ILE A 168 21.03 16.18 -4.21
CA ILE A 168 19.94 15.48 -3.50
C ILE A 168 19.02 14.88 -4.55
N PHE A 169 18.78 13.57 -4.45
CA PHE A 169 17.79 12.88 -5.26
C PHE A 169 16.65 12.41 -4.38
N VAL A 170 15.49 13.04 -4.52
CA VAL A 170 14.26 12.67 -3.81
C VAL A 170 13.45 11.75 -4.71
N LEU A 171 13.11 10.57 -4.21
CA LEU A 171 12.47 9.53 -5.02
C LEU A 171 11.19 9.06 -4.35
N ASP A 172 10.09 9.07 -5.12
CA ASP A 172 8.77 8.57 -4.72
C ASP A 172 8.08 9.38 -3.62
N GLN A 173 8.52 10.64 -3.53
CA GLN A 173 8.02 11.66 -2.63
C GLN A 173 8.56 13.01 -3.11
N GLY A 174 8.27 14.08 -2.39
CA GLY A 174 8.85 15.39 -2.67
C GLY A 174 7.98 16.28 -3.54
N SER A 175 6.89 15.77 -4.14
CA SER A 175 5.88 16.59 -4.83
C SER A 175 5.00 17.40 -3.86
N ARG A 176 5.65 18.27 -3.07
CA ARG A 176 5.00 19.31 -2.28
C ARG A 176 5.85 20.58 -2.29
N ARG A 177 5.17 21.72 -2.45
CA ARG A 177 5.79 23.04 -2.30
C ARG A 177 6.32 23.21 -0.88
N CYS A 178 7.60 23.57 -0.79
CA CYS A 178 8.25 23.96 0.45
C CYS A 178 9.50 24.79 0.13
N PRO A 179 10.13 25.42 1.14
CA PRO A 179 11.49 25.91 0.98
C PRO A 179 12.46 24.81 0.51
N PRO A 180 13.66 25.18 0.05
CA PRO A 180 14.69 24.23 -0.35
C PRO A 180 14.98 23.21 0.78
N LEU A 181 15.10 21.93 0.44
CA LEU A 181 15.27 20.85 1.43
C LEU A 181 16.56 20.99 2.26
N VAL A 182 17.57 21.62 1.68
CA VAL A 182 18.78 22.08 2.35
C VAL A 182 18.99 23.53 1.93
N ASP A 183 19.24 24.41 2.90
CA ASP A 183 19.48 25.82 2.62
C ASP A 183 20.92 26.08 2.18
N SER A 184 21.23 25.62 0.97
CA SER A 184 22.50 25.87 0.31
C SER A 184 22.25 26.17 -1.17
N PRO A 185 22.76 27.31 -1.70
CA PRO A 185 22.64 27.63 -3.12
C PRO A 185 23.48 26.71 -4.02
N GLU A 186 24.41 25.96 -3.41
CA GLU A 186 25.30 25.03 -4.08
C GLU A 186 24.69 23.63 -4.27
N THR A 187 23.64 23.31 -3.51
CA THR A 187 22.99 22.01 -3.55
C THR A 187 21.99 21.94 -4.71
N THR A 188 22.20 20.99 -5.62
CA THR A 188 21.24 20.68 -6.69
C THR A 188 20.28 19.59 -6.21
N THR A 189 18.98 19.88 -6.21
CA THR A 189 17.94 18.90 -5.86
C THR A 189 17.19 18.44 -7.10
N LEU A 190 17.04 17.14 -7.28
CA LEU A 190 16.16 16.52 -8.28
C LEU A 190 15.08 15.68 -7.58
N VAL A 191 13.81 15.98 -7.87
CA VAL A 191 12.66 15.18 -7.46
C VAL A 191 12.25 14.26 -8.62
N VAL A 192 12.16 12.96 -8.36
CA VAL A 192 11.58 11.95 -9.27
C VAL A 192 10.36 11.36 -8.58
N ASP A 193 9.18 11.59 -9.13
CA ASP A 193 7.93 11.23 -8.45
C ASP A 193 6.81 10.90 -9.46
N HIS A 194 5.68 10.42 -8.95
CA HIS A 194 4.49 10.09 -9.72
C HIS A 194 3.18 10.44 -8.99
N HIS A 195 3.27 10.93 -7.75
CA HIS A 195 2.14 11.42 -6.98
C HIS A 195 1.51 12.65 -7.65
N PHE A 196 0.22 12.88 -7.39
CA PHE A 196 -0.51 14.02 -7.97
C PHE A 196 0.13 15.35 -7.55
N ALA A 197 0.56 16.13 -8.55
CA ALA A 197 1.26 17.39 -8.38
C ALA A 197 0.98 18.34 -9.54
N THR A 198 1.00 19.63 -9.27
CA THR A 198 1.11 20.71 -10.26
C THR A 198 2.57 21.16 -10.38
N PRO A 199 2.95 21.91 -11.43
CA PRO A 199 4.31 22.46 -11.55
C PRO A 199 4.76 23.32 -10.36
N ASP A 200 3.83 23.86 -9.58
CA ASP A 200 4.11 24.69 -8.40
C ASP A 200 4.23 23.89 -7.10
N ASP A 201 4.03 22.56 -7.15
CA ASP A 201 4.03 21.67 -5.98
C ASP A 201 5.41 21.03 -5.72
N PHE A 202 6.52 21.72 -5.95
CA PHE A 202 7.87 21.17 -5.69
C PHE A 202 8.70 22.07 -4.77
N PRO A 203 9.75 21.54 -4.10
CA PRO A 203 10.65 22.35 -3.29
C PRO A 203 11.26 23.46 -4.14
N GLU A 204 11.35 24.66 -3.57
CA GLU A 204 12.01 25.77 -4.24
C GLU A 204 13.46 25.40 -4.59
N ARG A 205 13.94 25.89 -5.75
CA ARG A 205 15.27 25.59 -6.30
C ARG A 205 15.52 24.10 -6.61
N SER A 206 14.46 23.28 -6.74
CA SER A 206 14.59 21.90 -7.23
C SER A 206 14.25 21.78 -8.72
N ALA A 207 14.93 20.85 -9.40
CA ALA A 207 14.44 20.28 -10.65
C ALA A 207 13.51 19.11 -10.33
N PHE A 208 12.62 18.77 -11.25
CA PHE A 208 11.74 17.63 -11.08
C PHE A 208 11.44 16.92 -12.40
N VAL A 209 11.11 15.64 -12.30
CA VAL A 209 10.51 14.84 -13.36
C VAL A 209 9.37 14.04 -12.73
N THR A 210 8.17 14.19 -13.30
CA THR A 210 6.99 13.51 -12.76
C THR A 210 6.16 12.81 -13.83
N ALA A 211 5.73 11.59 -13.51
CA ALA A 211 4.83 10.81 -14.36
C ALA A 211 3.35 11.12 -14.11
N CYS A 212 3.01 11.96 -13.12
CA CYS A 212 1.64 12.09 -12.62
C CYS A 212 0.61 12.55 -13.68
N ASN A 213 1.08 13.26 -14.70
CA ASN A 213 0.29 13.76 -15.83
C ASN A 213 0.60 13.01 -17.15
N SER A 214 1.24 11.85 -17.07
CA SER A 214 1.61 11.00 -18.21
C SER A 214 0.93 9.63 -18.12
N PRO A 215 -0.40 9.55 -18.36
CA PRO A 215 -1.12 8.29 -18.31
C PRO A 215 -0.64 7.32 -19.40
N PRO A 216 -0.66 5.99 -19.14
CA PRO A 216 -0.77 5.38 -17.83
C PRO A 216 0.44 5.73 -16.97
N VAL A 217 0.18 6.22 -15.75
CA VAL A 217 1.21 6.76 -14.85
C VAL A 217 2.20 5.66 -14.49
N ALA A 218 3.46 5.85 -14.88
CA ALA A 218 4.57 5.02 -14.46
C ALA A 218 4.85 5.26 -12.96
N THR A 219 5.19 4.19 -12.23
CA THR A 219 5.64 4.34 -10.84
C THR A 219 7.04 4.95 -10.80
N THR A 220 7.48 5.46 -9.66
CA THR A 220 8.78 6.08 -9.50
C THR A 220 9.92 5.11 -9.81
N SER A 221 9.82 3.84 -9.38
CA SER A 221 10.86 2.83 -9.74
C SER A 221 10.95 2.58 -11.24
N LEU A 222 9.81 2.58 -11.95
CA LEU A 222 9.79 2.42 -13.40
C LEU A 222 10.33 3.68 -14.10
N LEU A 223 9.92 4.87 -13.67
CA LEU A 223 10.42 6.14 -14.19
C LEU A 223 11.93 6.24 -14.02
N THR A 224 12.42 5.92 -12.81
CA THR A 224 13.86 5.89 -12.49
C THR A 224 14.60 4.86 -13.34
N TYR A 225 14.03 3.67 -13.54
CA TYR A 225 14.60 2.65 -14.42
C TYR A 225 14.72 3.13 -15.87
N ILE A 226 13.70 3.78 -16.42
CA ILE A 226 13.72 4.31 -17.79
C ILE A 226 14.71 5.47 -17.92
N LEU A 227 14.80 6.33 -16.91
CA LEU A 227 15.83 7.38 -16.87
C LEU A 227 17.23 6.78 -16.93
N CYS A 228 17.52 5.81 -16.06
CA CYS A 228 18.84 5.24 -15.86
C CYS A 228 19.27 4.25 -16.96
N SER A 229 18.33 3.54 -17.60
CA SER A 229 18.65 2.54 -18.63
C SER A 229 19.31 3.16 -19.86
N GLU A 230 19.03 4.44 -20.16
CA GLU A 230 19.70 5.17 -21.24
C GLU A 230 21.11 5.67 -20.84
N LEU A 231 21.46 5.65 -19.56
CA LEU A 231 22.73 6.17 -19.06
C LEU A 231 23.84 5.13 -19.06
N HIS A 232 23.50 3.85 -18.89
CA HIS A 232 24.49 2.77 -18.86
C HIS A 232 23.88 1.40 -19.21
N PRO A 233 24.51 0.59 -20.09
CA PRO A 233 23.92 -0.68 -20.59
C PRO A 233 23.69 -1.74 -19.50
N LEU A 234 24.49 -1.76 -18.44
CA LEU A 234 24.33 -2.70 -17.32
C LEU A 234 23.13 -2.39 -16.40
N VAL A 235 22.47 -1.24 -16.55
CA VAL A 235 21.29 -0.92 -15.73
C VAL A 235 20.17 -1.91 -16.04
N GLU A 236 19.91 -2.22 -17.31
CA GLU A 236 18.88 -3.19 -17.68
C GLU A 236 19.12 -4.54 -17.02
N GLU A 237 20.35 -5.06 -17.07
CA GLU A 237 20.71 -6.34 -16.48
C GLU A 237 20.58 -6.34 -14.94
N GLN A 238 21.09 -5.30 -14.27
CA GLN A 238 21.18 -5.26 -12.81
C GLN A 238 19.90 -4.79 -12.11
N CYS A 239 19.03 -4.06 -12.81
CA CYS A 239 17.95 -3.28 -12.20
C CYS A 239 16.54 -3.61 -12.69
N ASN A 240 16.36 -4.40 -13.75
CA ASN A 240 15.01 -4.74 -14.26
C ASN A 240 14.09 -5.33 -13.18
N TRP A 241 14.62 -6.16 -12.28
CA TRP A 241 13.83 -6.81 -11.24
C TRP A 241 13.43 -5.83 -10.13
N LEU A 242 14.25 -4.81 -9.86
CA LEU A 242 13.94 -3.73 -8.93
C LEU A 242 12.78 -2.90 -9.48
N ALA A 243 12.81 -2.56 -10.76
CA ALA A 243 11.73 -1.85 -11.44
C ALA A 243 10.40 -2.62 -11.35
N ILE A 244 10.45 -3.95 -11.58
CA ILE A 244 9.25 -4.79 -11.44
C ILE A 244 8.74 -4.82 -10.00
N VAL A 245 9.64 -4.93 -9.00
CA VAL A 245 9.26 -4.95 -7.58
C VAL A 245 8.57 -3.65 -7.19
N GLY A 246 9.14 -2.49 -7.50
CA GLY A 246 8.51 -1.21 -7.17
C GLY A 246 7.17 -1.03 -7.91
N THR A 247 7.15 -1.30 -9.21
CA THR A 247 5.91 -1.24 -10.02
C THR A 247 4.80 -2.15 -9.46
N HIS A 248 5.12 -3.39 -9.07
CA HIS A 248 4.16 -4.30 -8.45
C HIS A 248 3.75 -3.88 -7.03
N GLY A 249 4.61 -3.14 -6.32
CA GLY A 249 4.30 -2.53 -5.03
C GLY A 249 3.11 -1.59 -5.10
N ASP A 250 3.06 -0.81 -6.17
CA ASP A 250 2.11 0.28 -6.33
C ASP A 250 0.90 -0.07 -7.20
N LEU A 251 1.15 -0.56 -8.41
CA LEU A 251 0.08 -0.91 -9.36
C LEU A 251 -0.46 -2.33 -9.13
N GLY A 252 0.17 -3.08 -8.24
CA GLY A 252 -0.21 -4.44 -7.88
C GLY A 252 0.33 -5.50 -8.83
N THR A 253 0.26 -6.74 -8.37
CA THR A 253 0.94 -7.88 -9.02
C THR A 253 0.20 -8.42 -10.25
N THR A 254 -0.94 -7.84 -10.62
CA THR A 254 -1.74 -8.22 -11.79
C THR A 254 -1.55 -7.28 -12.97
N LEU A 255 -0.66 -6.28 -12.85
CA LEU A 255 -0.31 -5.41 -13.95
C LEU A 255 0.12 -6.24 -15.18
N LYS A 256 -0.33 -5.79 -16.36
CA LYS A 256 0.15 -6.32 -17.63
C LYS A 256 1.26 -5.42 -18.16
N TRP A 257 2.40 -6.04 -18.41
CA TRP A 257 3.58 -5.41 -19.02
C TRP A 257 3.40 -5.39 -20.52
N SER A 258 2.69 -4.37 -20.99
CA SER A 258 2.37 -4.14 -22.39
C SER A 258 2.44 -2.64 -22.64
N HIS A 259 2.59 -2.26 -23.91
CA HIS A 259 2.72 -0.87 -24.32
C HIS A 259 1.71 0.04 -23.59
N PRO A 260 2.15 1.18 -23.03
CA PRO A 260 3.50 1.78 -23.17
C PRO A 260 4.56 1.25 -22.19
N PHE A 261 4.21 0.37 -21.25
CA PHE A 261 5.20 -0.23 -20.35
C PHE A 261 6.22 -1.08 -21.12
N PRO A 262 7.49 -1.12 -20.66
CA PRO A 262 8.51 -1.96 -21.27
C PRO A 262 8.16 -3.45 -21.17
N ASP A 263 8.66 -4.26 -22.09
CA ASP A 263 8.49 -5.71 -22.03
C ASP A 263 9.35 -6.30 -20.91
N MET A 264 8.69 -6.73 -19.83
CA MET A 264 9.31 -7.38 -18.68
C MET A 264 9.20 -8.90 -18.72
N SER A 265 8.82 -9.51 -19.84
CA SER A 265 8.59 -10.95 -19.96
C SER A 265 9.83 -11.78 -19.64
N ALA A 266 11.01 -11.36 -20.12
CA ALA A 266 12.27 -12.04 -19.86
C ALA A 266 12.65 -12.03 -18.36
N PRO A 267 12.73 -10.87 -17.66
CA PRO A 267 13.02 -10.86 -16.23
C PRO A 267 11.93 -11.54 -15.38
N LEU A 268 10.65 -11.41 -15.73
CA LEU A 268 9.56 -12.13 -15.04
C LEU A 268 9.72 -13.66 -15.12
N LYS A 269 10.22 -14.16 -16.25
CA LYS A 269 10.54 -15.59 -16.43
C LYS A 269 11.79 -15.98 -15.64
N LEU A 270 12.85 -15.17 -15.70
CA LEU A 270 14.13 -15.41 -15.02
C LEU A 270 13.96 -15.50 -13.50
N TYR A 271 13.36 -14.47 -12.90
CA TYR A 271 13.27 -14.35 -11.45
C TYR A 271 12.03 -15.01 -10.85
N THR A 272 11.04 -15.33 -11.69
CA THR A 272 9.69 -15.77 -11.34
C THR A 272 8.84 -14.67 -10.69
N LYS A 273 7.60 -14.53 -11.18
CA LYS A 273 6.59 -13.63 -10.60
C LYS A 273 6.39 -13.82 -9.10
N LYS A 274 6.47 -15.05 -8.60
CA LYS A 274 6.31 -15.34 -7.17
C LYS A 274 7.41 -14.69 -6.33
N ALA A 275 8.69 -14.86 -6.71
CA ALA A 275 9.79 -14.31 -5.93
C ALA A 275 9.73 -12.78 -5.89
N LEU A 276 9.47 -12.13 -7.02
CA LEU A 276 9.32 -10.68 -7.11
C LEU A 276 8.18 -10.17 -6.21
N ASN A 277 7.02 -10.83 -6.24
CA ASN A 277 5.89 -10.47 -5.39
C ASN A 277 6.15 -10.72 -3.89
N ASP A 278 6.89 -11.77 -3.55
CA ASP A 278 7.30 -12.03 -2.17
C ASP A 278 8.23 -10.91 -1.68
N VAL A 279 9.13 -10.41 -2.54
CA VAL A 279 10.02 -9.28 -2.22
C VAL A 279 9.21 -8.03 -1.91
N VAL A 280 8.21 -7.68 -2.72
CA VAL A 280 7.31 -6.55 -2.46
C VAL A 280 6.77 -6.58 -1.03
N SER A 281 6.27 -7.74 -0.60
CA SER A 281 5.73 -7.91 0.76
C SER A 281 6.80 -7.85 1.85
N ALA A 282 8.01 -8.32 1.55
CA ALA A 282 9.12 -8.37 2.50
C ALA A 282 9.71 -6.98 2.77
N VAL A 283 9.96 -6.19 1.73
CA VAL A 283 10.56 -4.85 1.88
C VAL A 283 9.57 -3.82 2.44
N ASN A 284 8.28 -4.03 2.22
CA ASN A 284 7.22 -3.21 2.81
C ASN A 284 6.93 -3.52 4.29
N ALA A 285 7.38 -4.65 4.82
CA ALA A 285 7.01 -5.04 6.18
C ALA A 285 7.67 -4.17 7.26
N PRO A 286 8.99 -3.87 7.19
CA PRO A 286 9.65 -3.12 8.26
C PRO A 286 9.09 -1.73 8.52
N ARG A 287 8.73 -0.96 7.47
CA ARG A 287 8.08 0.36 7.62
C ARG A 287 6.72 0.29 8.33
N ARG A 288 6.09 -0.89 8.35
CA ARG A 288 4.77 -1.12 8.94
C ARG A 288 4.84 -1.67 10.35
N THR A 289 6.00 -2.11 10.82
CA THR A 289 6.19 -2.59 12.21
C THR A 289 6.02 -1.46 13.22
N ALA A 290 5.84 -1.82 14.50
CA ALA A 290 5.78 -0.83 15.57
C ALA A 290 7.11 -0.09 15.73
N THR A 291 8.22 -0.80 15.56
CA THR A 291 9.59 -0.27 15.69
C THR A 291 10.01 0.62 14.53
N TYR A 292 9.43 0.42 13.34
CA TYR A 292 9.75 1.15 12.12
C TYR A 292 11.23 1.05 11.72
N ASP A 293 11.54 0.17 10.78
CA ASP A 293 12.92 -0.21 10.45
C ASP A 293 13.15 -0.25 8.93
N VAL A 294 13.09 0.91 8.28
CA VAL A 294 13.27 1.02 6.83
C VAL A 294 14.68 0.62 6.41
N LEU A 295 15.68 0.86 7.26
CA LEU A 295 17.08 0.54 7.00
C LEU A 295 17.27 -0.95 6.66
N SER A 296 16.61 -1.86 7.38
CA SER A 296 16.69 -3.29 7.06
C SER A 296 16.18 -3.64 5.66
N ALA A 297 15.16 -2.94 5.16
CA ALA A 297 14.66 -3.15 3.80
C ALA A 297 15.62 -2.56 2.76
N TRP A 298 16.13 -1.34 3.01
CA TRP A 298 17.13 -0.69 2.18
C TRP A 298 18.39 -1.56 2.03
N THR A 299 18.98 -1.99 3.15
CA THR A 299 20.19 -2.83 3.15
C THR A 299 19.96 -4.14 2.40
N ALA A 300 18.83 -4.80 2.64
CA ALA A 300 18.53 -6.07 1.95
C ALA A 300 18.41 -5.91 0.43
N LEU A 301 17.82 -4.81 -0.06
CA LEU A 301 17.74 -4.51 -1.49
C LEU A 301 19.10 -4.13 -2.06
N LEU A 302 19.84 -3.26 -1.37
CA LEU A 302 21.12 -2.74 -1.82
C LEU A 302 22.14 -3.87 -2.05
N THR A 303 22.23 -4.81 -1.11
CA THR A 303 23.21 -5.92 -1.16
C THR A 303 22.78 -7.12 -2.00
N ALA A 304 21.54 -7.15 -2.52
CA ALA A 304 21.01 -8.32 -3.22
C ALA A 304 21.27 -8.26 -4.73
N ASP A 305 21.94 -9.24 -5.29
CA ASP A 305 22.06 -9.40 -6.75
C ASP A 305 20.82 -10.06 -7.36
N HIS A 306 20.04 -10.77 -6.54
CA HIS A 306 18.85 -11.51 -6.97
C HIS A 306 17.69 -11.37 -5.96
N PRO A 307 16.41 -11.31 -6.40
CA PRO A 307 15.24 -11.17 -5.52
C PRO A 307 15.18 -12.15 -4.34
N LYS A 308 15.58 -13.41 -4.57
CA LYS A 308 15.67 -14.45 -3.53
C LYS A 308 16.64 -14.13 -2.39
N ASP A 309 17.63 -13.27 -2.59
CA ASP A 309 18.57 -12.91 -1.52
C ASP A 309 17.94 -11.95 -0.53
N VAL A 310 17.11 -11.02 -1.01
CA VAL A 310 16.25 -10.18 -0.16
C VAL A 310 15.37 -11.05 0.74
N LEU A 311 14.83 -12.14 0.18
CA LEU A 311 13.98 -13.09 0.90
C LEU A 311 14.71 -13.98 1.90
N LYS A 312 16.03 -13.85 2.08
CA LYS A 312 16.77 -14.54 3.15
C LYS A 312 16.99 -13.65 4.37
N HIS A 313 16.66 -12.35 4.27
CA HIS A 313 16.97 -11.39 5.32
C HIS A 313 16.11 -11.64 6.57
N PRO A 314 16.70 -12.03 7.71
CA PRO A 314 15.94 -12.53 8.87
C PRO A 314 15.00 -11.48 9.46
N ARG A 315 15.42 -10.21 9.49
CA ARG A 315 14.61 -9.12 9.99
C ARG A 315 13.36 -8.86 9.12
N LEU A 316 13.43 -9.10 7.80
CA LEU A 316 12.26 -8.93 6.93
C LEU A 316 11.21 -10.01 7.22
N HIS A 317 11.62 -11.24 7.52
CA HIS A 317 10.70 -12.30 7.95
C HIS A 317 9.99 -11.95 9.25
N GLN A 318 10.76 -11.52 10.27
CA GLN A 318 10.19 -11.09 11.56
C GLN A 318 9.21 -9.93 11.39
N ALA A 319 9.57 -8.93 10.58
CA ALA A 319 8.69 -7.80 10.28
C ALA A 319 7.37 -8.25 9.62
N ARG A 320 7.43 -9.21 8.69
CA ARG A 320 6.23 -9.76 8.04
C ARG A 320 5.32 -10.48 9.03
N GLU A 321 5.89 -11.24 9.96
CA GLU A 321 5.13 -11.97 10.98
C GLU A 321 4.44 -11.01 11.96
N GLU A 322 5.15 -9.99 12.43
CA GLU A 322 4.61 -8.93 13.29
C GLU A 322 3.44 -8.21 12.60
N VAL A 323 3.64 -7.76 11.35
CA VAL A 323 2.61 -7.08 10.56
C VAL A 323 1.42 -8.00 10.29
N ALA A 324 1.65 -9.27 9.96
CA ALA A 324 0.58 -10.23 9.70
C ALA A 324 -0.29 -10.46 10.94
N THR A 325 0.35 -10.66 12.10
CA THR A 325 -0.31 -10.83 13.39
C THR A 325 -1.16 -9.60 13.73
N GLU A 326 -0.62 -8.41 13.52
CA GLU A 326 -1.30 -7.18 13.88
C GLU A 326 -2.44 -6.80 12.92
N VAL A 327 -2.27 -7.06 11.62
CA VAL A 327 -3.36 -6.95 10.64
C VAL A 327 -4.49 -7.90 11.01
N GLU A 328 -4.19 -9.15 11.37
CA GLU A 328 -5.21 -10.12 11.78
C GLU A 328 -5.93 -9.68 13.05
N ARG A 329 -5.21 -9.15 14.04
CA ARG A 329 -5.83 -8.60 15.26
C ARG A 329 -6.80 -7.47 14.93
N CYS A 330 -6.38 -6.52 14.09
CA CYS A 330 -7.13 -5.29 13.82
C CYS A 330 -8.25 -5.46 12.79
N THR A 331 -8.18 -6.46 11.90
CA THR A 331 -9.16 -6.63 10.81
C THR A 331 -10.57 -6.94 11.30
N HIS A 332 -10.74 -7.41 12.54
CA HIS A 332 -12.03 -7.76 13.15
C HIS A 332 -12.82 -6.56 13.69
N THR A 333 -12.27 -5.35 13.59
CA THR A 333 -12.95 -4.12 14.00
C THR A 333 -14.22 -3.91 13.16
N ALA A 334 -15.34 -3.61 13.81
CA ALA A 334 -16.59 -3.29 13.11
C ALA A 334 -16.54 -1.88 12.50
N PRO A 335 -17.06 -1.67 11.26
CA PRO A 335 -17.16 -0.35 10.68
C PRO A 335 -18.35 0.45 11.22
N LYS A 336 -18.21 1.77 11.21
CA LYS A 336 -19.32 2.74 11.24
C LYS A 336 -19.56 3.27 9.83
N PHE A 337 -20.77 3.73 9.54
CA PHE A 337 -21.14 4.21 8.21
C PHE A 337 -21.63 5.66 8.26
N SER A 338 -21.44 6.41 7.17
CA SER A 338 -22.16 7.66 6.94
C SER A 338 -23.68 7.39 6.77
N PRO A 339 -24.56 8.37 6.99
CA PRO A 339 -26.02 8.16 6.91
C PRO A 339 -26.50 7.71 5.53
N ASP A 340 -25.83 8.18 4.47
CA ASP A 340 -26.08 7.79 3.08
C ASP A 340 -25.45 6.43 2.70
N GLY A 341 -24.66 5.84 3.60
CA GLY A 341 -23.96 4.57 3.39
C GLY A 341 -22.82 4.64 2.38
N LYS A 342 -22.40 5.83 1.94
CA LYS A 342 -21.30 6.02 0.97
C LYS A 342 -19.93 5.77 1.58
N ILE A 343 -19.78 5.97 2.88
CA ILE A 343 -18.48 5.88 3.56
C ILE A 343 -18.55 4.88 4.70
N ALA A 344 -17.60 3.95 4.74
CA ALA A 344 -17.38 3.05 5.86
C ALA A 344 -16.06 3.43 6.57
N VAL A 345 -16.11 3.63 7.89
CA VAL A 345 -14.96 3.99 8.72
C VAL A 345 -14.70 2.90 9.74
N PHE A 346 -13.48 2.38 9.75
CA PHE A 346 -12.95 1.48 10.77
C PHE A 346 -11.98 2.24 11.67
N ARG A 347 -12.12 2.10 12.99
CA ARG A 347 -11.23 2.74 13.98
C ARG A 347 -10.41 1.67 14.67
N ILE A 348 -9.10 1.72 14.52
CA ILE A 348 -8.17 0.76 15.12
C ILE A 348 -7.16 1.49 16.02
N ASN A 349 -6.58 0.76 16.95
CA ASN A 349 -5.49 1.25 17.78
C ASN A 349 -4.33 0.26 17.68
N SER A 350 -3.26 0.67 16.98
CA SER A 350 -2.08 -0.14 16.72
C SER A 350 -0.84 0.73 16.54
N LYS A 351 0.29 0.33 17.15
CA LYS A 351 1.60 0.97 16.91
C LYS A 351 2.16 0.72 15.51
N CYS A 352 1.59 -0.24 14.79
CA CYS A 352 1.99 -0.65 13.45
C CYS A 352 1.21 0.12 12.36
N GLN A 353 1.78 0.30 11.18
CA GLN A 353 1.12 0.96 10.05
C GLN A 353 0.26 -0.03 9.24
N VAL A 354 -0.72 -0.64 9.90
CA VAL A 354 -1.57 -1.71 9.32
C VAL A 354 -2.85 -1.20 8.67
N HIS A 355 -3.29 0.02 8.98
CA HIS A 355 -4.53 0.60 8.45
C HIS A 355 -4.61 0.63 6.92
N PRO A 356 -3.55 0.88 6.12
CA PRO A 356 -3.67 0.86 4.65
C PRO A 356 -3.93 -0.54 4.10
N VAL A 357 -3.34 -1.56 4.74
CA VAL A 357 -3.54 -2.98 4.37
C VAL A 357 -4.98 -3.39 4.67
N ILE A 358 -5.48 -3.01 5.85
CA ILE A 358 -6.85 -3.29 6.27
C ILE A 358 -7.86 -2.57 5.37
N ALA A 359 -7.61 -1.30 5.01
CA ALA A 359 -8.45 -0.52 4.10
C ALA A 359 -8.58 -1.21 2.74
N THR A 360 -7.45 -1.71 2.22
CA THR A 360 -7.40 -2.42 0.94
C THR A 360 -8.20 -3.74 0.98
N ARG A 361 -8.07 -4.52 2.06
CA ARG A 361 -8.84 -5.75 2.26
C ARG A 361 -10.34 -5.47 2.32
N TRP A 362 -10.76 -4.49 3.11
CA TRP A 362 -12.18 -4.15 3.27
C TRP A 362 -12.78 -3.49 2.04
N ALA A 363 -12.04 -2.64 1.31
CA ALA A 363 -12.49 -2.09 0.03
C ALA A 363 -12.74 -3.18 -1.02
N GLY A 364 -12.00 -4.30 -0.97
CA GLY A 364 -12.23 -5.46 -1.81
C GLY A 364 -13.37 -6.38 -1.36
N HIS A 365 -13.77 -6.31 -0.08
CA HIS A 365 -14.74 -7.20 0.56
C HIS A 365 -16.13 -6.57 0.74
N LEU A 366 -16.20 -5.35 1.27
CA LEU A 366 -17.46 -4.65 1.51
C LEU A 366 -18.17 -4.39 0.17
N ASN A 367 -19.47 -4.65 0.18
CA ASN A 367 -20.29 -4.52 -1.02
C ASN A 367 -21.66 -3.95 -0.66
N SER A 368 -21.93 -2.75 -1.17
CA SER A 368 -23.21 -2.07 -1.10
C SER A 368 -23.37 -1.22 -2.35
N LYS A 369 -24.63 -0.98 -2.77
CA LYS A 369 -24.92 -0.10 -3.91
C LYS A 369 -24.51 1.35 -3.66
N ALA A 370 -24.53 1.79 -2.39
CA ALA A 370 -24.18 3.15 -2.01
C ALA A 370 -22.68 3.32 -1.73
N LEU A 371 -22.01 2.30 -1.19
CA LEU A 371 -20.63 2.41 -0.72
C LEU A 371 -19.67 2.87 -1.82
N GLU A 372 -18.90 3.91 -1.53
CA GLU A 372 -17.90 4.53 -2.38
C GLU A 372 -16.51 4.44 -1.75
N ILE A 373 -16.39 4.80 -0.47
CA ILE A 373 -15.09 4.95 0.22
C ILE A 373 -15.03 4.05 1.46
N VAL A 374 -13.93 3.32 1.60
CA VAL A 374 -13.55 2.63 2.84
C VAL A 374 -12.37 3.35 3.46
N MET A 375 -12.54 3.83 4.70
CA MET A 375 -11.54 4.51 5.51
C MET A 375 -11.17 3.63 6.71
N VAL A 376 -9.87 3.53 7.01
CA VAL A 376 -9.38 2.92 8.24
C VAL A 376 -8.48 3.92 8.94
N ALA A 377 -8.87 4.30 10.16
CA ALA A 377 -8.20 5.26 11.01
C ALA A 377 -7.44 4.53 12.13
N ASN A 378 -6.14 4.77 12.22
CA ASN A 378 -5.29 4.23 13.28
C ASN A 378 -4.89 5.33 14.27
N GLU A 379 -5.41 5.20 15.48
CA GLU A 379 -5.22 6.14 16.59
C GLU A 379 -3.98 5.81 17.44
N GLY A 380 -3.33 4.67 17.19
CA GLY A 380 -2.20 4.19 17.97
C GLY A 380 -0.84 4.28 17.27
N TYR A 381 -0.79 4.74 16.01
CA TYR A 381 0.43 4.70 15.20
C TYR A 381 1.46 5.74 15.63
N LEU A 382 0.98 6.97 15.88
CA LEU A 382 1.72 8.11 16.38
C LEU A 382 0.93 8.70 17.55
N GLU A 383 1.65 9.17 18.57
CA GLU A 383 1.03 9.76 19.75
C GLU A 383 0.30 11.07 19.40
N GLY A 384 -0.92 11.23 19.92
CA GLY A 384 -1.75 12.43 19.70
C GLY A 384 -2.26 12.63 18.26
N LYS A 385 -2.00 11.69 17.35
CA LYS A 385 -2.37 11.81 15.93
C LYS A 385 -3.20 10.62 15.46
N VAL A 386 -4.02 10.85 14.44
CA VAL A 386 -4.71 9.79 13.70
C VAL A 386 -4.07 9.66 12.33
N ASN A 387 -3.54 8.46 12.05
CA ASN A 387 -3.07 8.12 10.71
C ASN A 387 -4.14 7.26 10.02
N PHE A 388 -4.72 7.76 8.94
CA PHE A 388 -5.83 7.11 8.26
C PHE A 388 -5.55 6.89 6.78
N SER A 389 -6.16 5.83 6.23
CA SER A 389 -6.08 5.50 4.81
C SER A 389 -7.45 5.18 4.25
N CYS A 390 -7.71 5.73 3.07
CA CYS A 390 -8.93 5.56 2.29
C CYS A 390 -8.66 4.78 1.01
N ARG A 391 -9.64 4.00 0.58
CA ARG A 391 -9.64 3.25 -0.68
C ARG A 391 -11.02 3.31 -1.33
N ILE A 392 -11.07 3.46 -2.65
CA ILE A 392 -12.33 3.30 -3.39
C ILE A 392 -12.77 1.84 -3.26
N ALA A 393 -14.00 1.63 -2.78
CA ALA A 393 -14.61 0.32 -2.69
C ALA A 393 -14.71 -0.31 -4.08
N ARG A 394 -14.41 -1.62 -4.20
CA ARG A 394 -14.43 -2.33 -5.49
C ARG A 394 -15.80 -2.20 -6.20
N CYS A 395 -16.88 -2.15 -5.43
CA CYS A 395 -18.25 -1.98 -5.95
C CYS A 395 -18.55 -0.57 -6.50
N ALA A 396 -17.64 0.39 -6.36
CA ALA A 396 -17.77 1.75 -6.87
C ALA A 396 -16.91 2.04 -8.11
N ARG A 397 -15.85 1.26 -8.37
CA ARG A 397 -14.87 1.53 -9.45
C ARG A 397 -15.42 1.48 -10.87
N ALA A 398 -16.55 0.81 -11.09
CA ALA A 398 -17.16 0.63 -12.41
C ALA A 398 -18.43 1.51 -12.61
N ARG A 399 -18.62 2.52 -11.77
CA ARG A 399 -19.77 3.45 -11.87
C ARG A 399 -19.43 4.55 -12.88
N GLU A 400 -20.46 5.10 -13.51
CA GLU A 400 -20.33 6.23 -14.46
C GLU A 400 -19.70 7.47 -13.80
N ASN A 401 -20.03 7.73 -12.53
CA ASN A 401 -19.42 8.79 -11.76
C ASN A 401 -18.16 8.27 -11.06
N GLU A 402 -17.00 8.77 -11.50
CA GLU A 402 -15.72 8.46 -10.87
C GLU A 402 -15.64 9.04 -9.45
N VAL A 403 -15.24 8.20 -8.50
CA VAL A 403 -15.03 8.62 -7.10
C VAL A 403 -13.63 9.21 -6.98
N ASN A 404 -13.52 10.46 -6.53
CA ASN A 404 -12.25 11.10 -6.22
C ASN A 404 -12.14 11.29 -4.70
N ILE A 405 -11.31 10.47 -4.04
CA ILE A 405 -11.19 10.49 -2.57
C ILE A 405 -10.69 11.85 -2.07
N ILE A 406 -9.69 12.44 -2.75
CA ILE A 406 -9.09 13.71 -2.35
C ILE A 406 -10.15 14.81 -2.36
N LYS A 407 -10.91 14.91 -3.47
CA LYS A 407 -12.01 15.87 -3.61
C LYS A 407 -13.08 15.64 -2.55
N SER A 408 -13.48 14.39 -2.30
CA SER A 408 -14.49 14.07 -1.28
C SER A 408 -14.05 14.48 0.12
N LEU A 409 -12.82 14.13 0.53
CA LEU A 409 -12.29 14.47 1.85
C LEU A 409 -12.19 15.99 2.06
N LYS A 410 -11.67 16.72 1.06
CA LYS A 410 -11.60 18.19 1.11
C LYS A 410 -12.99 18.82 1.16
N ALA A 411 -13.97 18.27 0.44
CA ALA A 411 -15.35 18.75 0.49
C ALA A 411 -15.98 18.60 1.88
N TYR A 412 -15.80 17.46 2.56
CA TYR A 412 -16.26 17.29 3.94
C TYR A 412 -15.57 18.24 4.91
N ALA A 413 -14.26 18.42 4.77
CA ALA A 413 -13.48 19.33 5.61
C ALA A 413 -13.82 20.83 5.39
N SER A 414 -14.53 21.15 4.30
CA SER A 414 -14.97 22.51 3.98
C SER A 414 -16.42 22.80 4.41
N LEU A 415 -17.10 21.83 5.03
CA LEU A 415 -18.45 22.05 5.56
C LEU A 415 -18.41 22.99 6.77
N PRO A 416 -19.46 23.79 6.99
CA PRO A 416 -19.57 24.64 8.18
C PRO A 416 -19.59 23.79 9.46
N ALA A 417 -19.08 24.34 10.56
CA ALA A 417 -19.07 23.65 11.84
C ALA A 417 -20.51 23.37 12.31
N ILE A 418 -20.70 22.20 12.94
CA ILE A 418 -22.01 21.81 13.48
C ILE A 418 -22.26 22.68 14.72
N GLY A 419 -23.03 23.75 14.54
CA GLY A 419 -23.38 24.73 15.59
C GLY A 419 -23.57 26.17 15.12
N ASP A 420 -23.13 26.53 13.90
CA ASP A 420 -23.21 27.92 13.41
C ASP A 420 -24.56 28.28 12.75
N GLU A 421 -25.44 27.30 12.51
CA GLU A 421 -26.74 27.54 11.84
C GLU A 421 -27.78 28.26 12.70
N ASP A 422 -27.58 28.38 14.02
CA ASP A 422 -28.48 29.09 14.94
C ASP A 422 -28.05 30.56 15.22
N SER A 423 -27.05 31.09 14.52
CA SER A 423 -26.54 32.48 14.72
C SER A 423 -26.99 33.47 13.63
N LYS A 424 -28.13 33.21 12.98
CA LYS A 424 -28.85 34.21 12.17
C LYS A 424 -30.04 34.76 12.94
N ASP A 425 -29.78 35.34 14.11
CA ASP A 425 -30.68 36.33 14.69
C ASP A 425 -29.93 37.68 14.72
N GLU A 426 -30.43 38.59 13.89
CA GLU A 426 -30.14 40.02 13.96
C GLU A 426 -30.60 40.53 15.34
N ASP A 427 -29.66 40.83 16.23
CA ASP A 427 -29.58 42.08 17.01
C ASP A 427 -28.69 41.90 18.26
N SER A 428 -27.63 42.70 18.30
CA SER A 428 -26.94 43.28 19.46
C SER A 428 -26.73 42.45 20.75
N VAL A 429 -25.48 42.35 21.20
CA VAL A 429 -24.91 43.15 22.31
C VAL A 429 -23.46 42.71 22.54
N GLU A 430 -22.55 43.69 22.60
CA GLU A 430 -21.16 43.53 23.01
C GLU A 430 -21.07 42.88 24.39
N GLY A 431 -20.62 41.63 24.44
CA GLY A 431 -20.35 40.90 25.67
C GLY A 431 -19.13 40.01 25.48
N LYS A 432 -18.01 40.40 26.11
CA LYS A 432 -16.77 39.61 26.25
C LYS A 432 -17.08 38.14 26.49
N SER A 433 -16.68 37.27 25.56
CA SER A 433 -16.50 35.85 25.81
C SER A 433 -15.06 35.47 25.48
N ASP A 434 -14.48 34.70 26.39
CA ASP A 434 -13.07 34.37 26.47
C ASP A 434 -12.55 33.74 25.17
N SER A 435 -11.39 34.25 24.76
CA SER A 435 -10.70 33.92 23.52
C SER A 435 -10.38 32.42 23.43
N ALA A 436 -11.12 31.71 22.58
CA ALA A 436 -10.61 30.49 21.97
C ALA A 436 -9.26 30.81 21.27
N PRO A 437 -8.24 29.94 21.36
CA PRO A 437 -6.96 30.15 20.69
C PRO A 437 -7.17 30.49 19.21
N GLU A 438 -6.39 31.42 18.67
CA GLU A 438 -6.49 31.92 17.29
C GLU A 438 -6.53 30.79 16.23
N GLU A 439 -5.91 29.66 16.57
CA GLU A 439 -5.86 28.45 15.77
C GLU A 439 -7.22 27.74 15.60
N GLN A 440 -8.11 27.77 16.61
CA GLN A 440 -9.46 27.18 16.55
C GLN A 440 -10.45 27.99 15.68
N LYS A 441 -10.10 29.22 15.29
CA LYS A 441 -10.95 30.06 14.42
C LYS A 441 -10.78 29.74 12.93
N LYS A 442 -9.74 28.98 12.55
CA LYS A 442 -9.49 28.62 11.15
C LYS A 442 -10.45 27.52 10.67
N PRO A 443 -10.88 27.55 9.39
CA PRO A 443 -11.63 26.45 8.78
C PRO A 443 -10.94 25.10 9.01
N LEU A 444 -11.71 24.03 9.18
CA LEU A 444 -11.15 22.70 9.48
C LEU A 444 -10.14 22.24 8.42
N LEU A 445 -10.42 22.49 7.13
CA LEU A 445 -9.50 22.14 6.05
C LEU A 445 -8.10 22.76 6.23
N GLU A 446 -8.00 24.00 6.72
CA GLU A 446 -6.71 24.64 6.98
C GLU A 446 -6.00 24.03 8.19
N ARG A 447 -6.75 23.71 9.24
CA ARG A 447 -6.22 23.09 10.46
C ARG A 447 -5.69 21.67 10.22
N LEU A 448 -6.41 20.87 9.42
CA LEU A 448 -5.98 19.53 9.01
C LEU A 448 -4.62 19.53 8.28
N GLY A 449 -4.22 20.69 7.74
CA GLY A 449 -2.88 20.94 7.24
C GLY A 449 -2.53 20.15 5.97
N GLU A 450 -1.25 20.19 5.64
CA GLU A 450 -0.74 19.73 4.35
C GLU A 450 -0.62 18.19 4.22
N ASP A 451 -0.66 17.48 5.34
CA ASP A 451 -0.60 16.01 5.37
C ASP A 451 -2.00 15.36 5.25
N PHE A 452 -3.05 16.15 5.02
CA PHE A 452 -4.42 15.69 4.83
C PHE A 452 -4.77 15.47 3.35
N ALA A 453 -5.39 14.33 3.06
CA ALA A 453 -5.90 13.96 1.73
C ALA A 453 -4.83 14.02 0.61
N ARG A 454 -3.63 13.50 0.89
CA ARG A 454 -2.52 13.36 -0.07
C ARG A 454 -2.44 11.94 -0.65
N GLY A 455 -1.80 11.79 -1.81
CA GLY A 455 -1.64 10.51 -2.53
C GLY A 455 -2.36 10.48 -3.89
N HIS A 456 -2.99 9.36 -4.22
CA HIS A 456 -3.72 9.19 -5.49
C HIS A 456 -5.23 9.37 -5.31
N VAL A 457 -5.92 9.76 -6.38
CA VAL A 457 -7.39 9.91 -6.41
C VAL A 457 -8.15 8.64 -5.97
N GLN A 458 -7.55 7.45 -6.19
CA GLN A 458 -8.13 6.15 -5.81
C GLN A 458 -7.73 5.65 -4.41
N ALA A 459 -6.67 6.24 -3.84
CA ALA A 459 -5.99 5.77 -2.65
C ALA A 459 -5.29 6.96 -1.98
N SER A 460 -5.96 7.57 -1.01
CA SER A 460 -5.47 8.75 -0.26
C SER A 460 -5.61 8.52 1.25
N GLY A 461 -5.14 9.45 2.06
CA GLY A 461 -5.13 9.35 3.51
C GLY A 461 -4.54 10.60 4.14
N GLY A 462 -4.14 10.50 5.41
CA GLY A 462 -3.42 11.57 6.06
C GLY A 462 -3.04 11.31 7.51
N ILE A 463 -2.23 12.20 8.05
CA ILE A 463 -1.85 12.25 9.46
C ILE A 463 -2.35 13.58 10.02
N VAL A 464 -3.29 13.53 10.94
CA VAL A 464 -3.96 14.73 11.48
C VAL A 464 -4.06 14.63 13.01
N SER A 465 -4.36 15.73 13.70
CA SER A 465 -4.60 15.65 15.15
C SER A 465 -5.86 14.84 15.45
N MET A 466 -5.94 14.30 16.67
CA MET A 466 -7.12 13.57 17.11
C MET A 466 -8.38 14.43 17.11
N ASP A 467 -8.28 15.69 17.54
CA ASP A 467 -9.42 16.60 17.65
C ASP A 467 -9.98 16.98 16.27
N GLU A 468 -9.11 17.34 15.32
CA GLU A 468 -9.51 17.65 13.94
C GLU A 468 -10.11 16.43 13.24
N PHE A 469 -9.60 15.23 13.52
CA PHE A 469 -10.16 14.00 12.96
C PHE A 469 -11.57 13.71 13.49
N GLU A 470 -11.80 13.90 14.79
CA GLU A 470 -13.15 13.74 15.35
C GLU A 470 -14.12 14.78 14.80
N GLU A 471 -13.67 16.02 14.57
CA GLU A 471 -14.47 17.04 13.89
C GLU A 471 -14.83 16.62 12.45
N LEU A 472 -13.87 16.11 11.68
CA LEU A 472 -14.11 15.58 10.34
C LEU A 472 -15.15 14.45 10.35
N LEU A 473 -15.05 13.50 11.29
CA LEU A 473 -16.02 12.41 11.40
C LEU A 473 -17.43 12.91 11.75
N LYS A 474 -17.55 13.99 12.54
CA LYS A 474 -18.83 14.64 12.84
C LYS A 474 -19.41 15.30 11.59
N LEU A 475 -18.63 16.04 10.80
CA LEU A 475 -19.08 16.63 9.53
C LEU A 475 -19.52 15.56 8.52
N MET A 476 -18.84 14.41 8.52
CA MET A 476 -19.22 13.24 7.74
C MET A 476 -20.39 12.44 8.34
N ARG A 477 -20.84 12.81 9.55
CA ARG A 477 -21.95 12.21 10.31
C ARG A 477 -21.78 10.71 10.53
N ILE A 478 -20.55 10.26 10.73
CA ILE A 478 -20.20 8.84 10.81
C ILE A 478 -20.82 8.19 12.05
N GLY A 479 -21.61 7.14 11.83
CA GLY A 479 -22.30 6.40 12.88
C GLY A 479 -23.69 6.94 13.23
N GLU A 480 -24.12 8.05 12.63
CA GLU A 480 -25.50 8.49 12.73
C GLU A 480 -26.44 7.58 11.93
N LYS A 481 -27.65 7.39 12.45
CA LYS A 481 -28.70 6.64 11.76
C LYS A 481 -29.25 7.46 10.60
N SER A 482 -29.50 6.82 9.47
CA SER A 482 -30.20 7.46 8.35
C SER A 482 -31.66 7.78 8.72
N ASP A 483 -32.28 8.74 8.04
CA ASP A 483 -33.67 9.10 8.31
C ASP A 483 -34.63 7.94 8.04
N ALA A 484 -34.29 7.08 7.07
CA ALA A 484 -35.01 5.83 6.84
C ALA A 484 -34.87 4.84 8.01
N GLN A 485 -33.71 4.77 8.66
CA GLN A 485 -33.51 3.95 9.87
C GLN A 485 -34.25 4.55 11.06
N LYS A 486 -34.16 5.87 11.28
CA LYS A 486 -34.90 6.58 12.33
C LYS A 486 -36.41 6.37 12.17
N LYS A 487 -36.92 6.49 10.94
CA LYS A 487 -38.34 6.25 10.62
C LYS A 487 -38.76 4.79 10.89
N ARG A 488 -37.96 3.81 10.46
CA ARG A 488 -38.24 2.39 10.73
C ARG A 488 -38.22 2.05 12.22
N GLU A 489 -37.33 2.66 12.98
CA GLU A 489 -37.29 2.49 14.44
C GLU A 489 -38.47 3.17 15.13
N ALA A 490 -38.87 4.36 14.69
CA ALA A 490 -40.09 5.02 15.16
C ALA A 490 -41.33 4.17 14.87
N GLU A 491 -41.48 3.67 13.64
CA GLU A 491 -42.55 2.75 13.25
C GLU A 491 -42.54 1.44 14.06
N ARG A 492 -41.35 0.92 14.39
CA ARG A 492 -41.19 -0.31 15.19
C ARG A 492 -41.44 -0.06 16.68
N ALA A 493 -41.13 1.12 17.19
CA ALA A 493 -41.43 1.56 18.55
C ALA A 493 -42.94 1.81 18.73
N ASP A 494 -43.62 2.33 17.71
CA ASP A 494 -45.07 2.49 17.69
C ASP A 494 -45.79 1.14 17.57
N GLN A 495 -45.26 0.19 16.78
CA GLN A 495 -45.78 -1.18 16.73
C GLN A 495 -45.55 -1.98 18.02
N ALA A 496 -44.48 -1.70 18.78
CA ALA A 496 -44.21 -2.34 20.07
C ALA A 496 -45.18 -1.91 21.20
N LYS A 497 -45.95 -0.83 21.00
CA LYS A 497 -47.02 -0.37 21.92
C LYS A 497 -48.38 -1.04 21.66
N SER A 498 -48.50 -1.91 20.65
CA SER A 498 -49.72 -2.67 20.35
C SER A 498 -49.57 -4.15 20.74
N PRO A 499 -50.53 -4.78 21.44
CA PRO A 499 -50.36 -6.15 21.92
C PRO A 499 -50.64 -7.17 20.82
N ALA A 500 -49.63 -7.55 20.02
CA ALA A 500 -49.75 -8.70 19.11
C ALA A 500 -48.43 -9.44 18.82
N LYS A 501 -48.41 -10.71 19.28
CA LYS A 501 -47.63 -11.89 18.83
C LYS A 501 -46.14 -11.73 18.52
N LYS A 502 -45.32 -12.14 19.50
CA LYS A 502 -43.91 -12.55 19.32
C LYS A 502 -43.80 -13.63 18.21
N LYS A 503 -43.19 -13.29 17.08
CA LYS A 503 -42.59 -14.30 16.18
C LYS A 503 -41.19 -14.62 16.69
N ALA A 504 -40.93 -15.91 16.89
CA ALA A 504 -39.65 -16.45 17.32
C ALA A 504 -38.53 -16.06 16.33
N ILE A 505 -37.42 -15.58 16.88
CA ILE A 505 -36.18 -15.31 16.13
C ILE A 505 -35.56 -16.67 15.80
N ASP A 506 -35.38 -16.94 14.52
CA ASP A 506 -34.66 -18.11 14.02
C ASP A 506 -33.17 -18.00 14.42
N THR A 507 -32.74 -18.87 15.33
CA THR A 507 -31.36 -18.95 15.84
C THR A 507 -30.35 -19.50 14.83
N SER A 508 -30.74 -19.72 13.57
CA SER A 508 -29.88 -20.34 12.54
C SER A 508 -29.08 -19.36 11.66
N GLN A 509 -29.28 -18.04 11.79
CA GLN A 509 -28.55 -17.05 10.99
C GLN A 509 -27.10 -16.83 11.51
N LYS A 510 -26.19 -17.72 11.10
CA LYS A 510 -24.75 -17.55 11.32
C LYS A 510 -24.21 -16.45 10.41
N ASN A 511 -23.68 -15.37 10.99
CA ASN A 511 -22.93 -14.34 10.26
C ASN A 511 -21.73 -14.99 9.54
N THR A 512 -21.76 -14.93 8.20
CA THR A 512 -20.75 -15.52 7.29
C THR A 512 -19.40 -14.79 7.29
N LEU A 513 -19.22 -13.75 8.11
CA LEU A 513 -17.95 -13.03 8.27
C LEU A 513 -16.84 -13.90 8.88
N MET A 514 -17.18 -14.91 9.70
CA MET A 514 -16.20 -15.72 10.44
C MET A 514 -15.54 -16.83 9.61
N GLY A 515 -16.07 -17.15 8.41
CA GLY A 515 -15.56 -18.26 7.59
C GLY A 515 -14.30 -17.93 6.79
N TYR A 516 -13.94 -16.65 6.66
CA TYR A 516 -12.85 -16.19 5.79
C TYR A 516 -11.52 -15.95 6.52
N PHE A 517 -11.55 -15.79 7.85
CA PHE A 517 -10.38 -15.45 8.68
C PHE A 517 -9.69 -16.67 9.33
N GLY A 518 -9.97 -17.88 8.85
CA GLY A 518 -9.39 -19.11 9.40
C GLY A 518 -10.03 -19.51 10.72
N THR A 519 -10.60 -20.71 10.78
CA THR A 519 -11.06 -21.32 12.03
C THR A 519 -9.85 -21.74 12.87
N LYS A 520 -9.71 -21.20 14.09
CA LYS A 520 -8.84 -21.77 15.11
C LYS A 520 -9.23 -23.23 15.34
N ASP A 521 -8.28 -24.14 15.15
CA ASP A 521 -8.39 -25.51 15.68
C ASP A 521 -8.52 -25.41 17.21
N LYS A 522 -9.70 -25.75 17.72
CA LYS A 522 -9.89 -25.98 19.15
C LYS A 522 -9.29 -27.35 19.45
N GLY A 523 -8.05 -27.36 19.95
CA GLY A 523 -7.43 -28.54 20.52
C GLY A 523 -8.37 -29.16 21.56
N LYS A 524 -8.76 -30.42 21.33
CA LYS A 524 -9.44 -31.25 22.32
C LYS A 524 -8.45 -31.49 23.46
N VAL A 525 -8.80 -30.97 24.63
CA VAL A 525 -8.34 -31.52 25.91
C VAL A 525 -8.93 -32.92 26.00
N THR A 526 -8.10 -33.95 26.03
CA THR A 526 -8.46 -35.27 26.55
C THR A 526 -7.65 -35.50 27.82
N ALA A 527 -8.36 -35.57 28.93
CA ALA A 527 -7.87 -36.09 30.18
C ALA A 527 -7.66 -37.60 30.08
N SER A 528 -6.45 -38.04 30.38
CA SER A 528 -6.07 -39.32 31.02
C SER A 528 -4.56 -39.35 31.11
#